data_AF-A0A4R4TVF8-F1
#
_entry.id   AF-A0A4R4TVF8-F1
#
_cell.length_a   1.000
_cell.length_b   1.000
_cell.length_c   1.000
_cell.angle_alpha   90.00
_cell.angle_beta   90.00
_cell.angle_gamma   90.00
#
_symmetry.space_group_name_H-M   'P 1'
#
loop_
_entity.id
_entity.type
_entity.pdbx_description
1 polymer ?
#
loop_
_entity_poly.entity_id
_entity_poly.type
_entity_poly.pdbx_seq_one_letter_code
_entity_poly.pdbx_strand_id
1 'polypeptide(L)'
;GKGFVLALSKRWPEPEAAYRRWHRDRAANDFGLGATQLVQVRPDIWVANMIGQHGVKPGRSSGPPIRYEAVEQCLRRLAAQVADLEATVHMPRIGCGLAGGRWDRIEPLIVSRLTEPGIPVTVYDMGDAGASTR
;
A
#
# COMPACT_ATOMS: atom_id res chain seq x y z
N GLY A 1 9.30 10.05 -1.93
CA GLY A 1 7.84 9.80 -2.01
C GLY A 1 7.09 11.13 -2.04
N LYS A 2 5.77 11.10 -2.22
CA LYS A 2 4.85 12.20 -1.90
C LYS A 2 3.69 11.63 -1.06
N GLY A 3 3.06 12.43 -0.21
CA GLY A 3 1.96 11.99 0.65
C GLY A 3 2.41 11.13 1.85
N PHE A 4 1.59 10.13 2.23
CA PHE A 4 1.73 9.29 3.42
C PHE A 4 3.13 8.70 3.63
N VAL A 5 3.80 8.29 2.55
CA VAL A 5 5.15 7.71 2.61
C VAL A 5 6.16 8.66 3.27
N LEU A 6 5.99 9.98 3.15
CA LEU A 6 6.89 10.95 3.81
C LEU A 6 6.70 10.97 5.33
N ALA A 7 5.48 10.83 5.82
CA ALA A 7 5.22 10.74 7.26
C ALA A 7 5.76 9.42 7.83
N LEU A 8 5.61 8.34 7.07
CA LEU A 8 6.12 7.02 7.43
C LEU A 8 7.65 7.01 7.51
N SER A 9 8.34 7.46 6.45
CA SER A 9 9.81 7.52 6.41
C SER A 9 10.41 8.43 7.48
N LYS A 10 9.71 9.51 7.88
CA LYS A 10 10.13 10.37 9.01
C LYS A 10 10.08 9.64 10.35
N ARG A 11 9.14 8.71 10.52
CA ARG A 11 8.95 7.97 11.76
C ARG A 11 9.82 6.72 11.83
N TRP A 12 9.94 6.00 10.71
CA TRP A 12 10.67 4.74 10.57
C TRP A 12 11.40 4.70 9.23
N PRO A 13 12.75 4.75 9.21
CA PRO A 13 13.52 4.68 7.96
C PRO A 13 13.58 3.28 7.33
N GLU A 14 13.34 2.23 8.12
CA GLU A 14 13.52 0.82 7.73
C GLU A 14 12.63 0.40 6.55
N PRO A 15 11.32 0.74 6.49
CA PRO A 15 10.46 0.35 5.37
C PRO A 15 10.91 0.94 4.03
N GLU A 16 11.41 2.18 4.03
CA GLU A 16 11.94 2.82 2.83
C GLU A 16 13.24 2.15 2.38
N ALA A 17 14.16 1.88 3.31
CA ALA A 17 15.41 1.19 3.02
C ALA A 17 15.16 -0.22 2.44
N ALA A 18 14.24 -0.96 3.06
CA ALA A 18 13.83 -2.30 2.61
C ALA A 18 13.21 -2.27 1.21
N TYR A 19 12.31 -1.32 0.94
CA TYR A 19 11.71 -1.14 -0.39
C TYR A 19 12.78 -0.83 -1.45
N ARG A 20 13.70 0.10 -1.15
CA ARG A 20 14.77 0.49 -2.09
C ARG A 20 15.70 -0.66 -2.41
N ARG A 21 16.06 -1.46 -1.40
CA ARG A 21 16.84 -2.70 -1.58
C ARG A 21 16.08 -3.70 -2.46
N TRP A 22 14.81 -3.94 -2.15
CA TRP A 22 13.95 -4.85 -2.90
C TRP A 22 13.85 -4.44 -4.38
N HIS A 23 13.64 -3.16 -4.67
CA HIS A 23 13.64 -2.64 -6.04
C HIS A 23 15.01 -2.71 -6.73
N ARG A 24 16.10 -2.38 -6.03
CA ARG A 24 17.45 -2.42 -6.61
C ARG A 24 17.81 -3.84 -7.04
N ASP A 25 17.48 -4.82 -6.22
CA ASP A 25 17.86 -6.22 -6.41
C ASP A 25 16.79 -6.99 -7.24
N ARG A 26 15.85 -6.28 -7.89
CA ARG A 26 14.68 -6.84 -8.61
C ARG A 26 14.96 -7.83 -9.73
N ALA A 27 16.18 -7.88 -10.23
CA ALA A 27 16.59 -8.89 -11.21
C ALA A 27 16.72 -10.30 -10.60
N ALA A 28 16.81 -10.40 -9.27
CA ALA A 28 17.06 -11.63 -8.53
C ALA A 28 16.08 -11.84 -7.36
N ASN A 29 14.96 -11.12 -7.32
CA ASN A 29 13.93 -11.27 -6.28
C ASN A 29 12.51 -11.13 -6.86
N ASP A 30 11.50 -11.14 -6.00
CA ASP A 30 10.09 -11.12 -6.35
C ASP A 30 9.49 -9.71 -6.53
N PHE A 31 10.31 -8.65 -6.62
CA PHE A 31 9.83 -7.29 -6.80
C PHE A 31 9.05 -7.17 -8.12
N GLY A 32 7.74 -6.97 -8.01
CA GLY A 32 6.84 -6.88 -9.14
C GLY A 32 5.41 -6.59 -8.72
N LEU A 33 4.55 -6.28 -9.68
CA LEU A 33 3.12 -6.03 -9.43
C LEU A 33 2.49 -7.17 -8.64
N GLY A 34 1.72 -6.84 -7.61
CA GLY A 34 1.04 -7.82 -6.77
C GLY A 34 1.89 -8.38 -5.63
N ALA A 35 3.17 -7.98 -5.53
CA ALA A 35 4.02 -8.40 -4.43
C ALA A 35 3.88 -7.49 -3.20
N THR A 36 4.06 -8.08 -2.02
CA THR A 36 3.96 -7.42 -0.70
C THR A 36 5.18 -7.78 0.14
N GLN A 37 5.82 -6.78 0.73
CA GLN A 37 6.92 -6.95 1.68
C GLN A 37 6.49 -6.41 3.05
N LEU A 38 6.52 -7.26 4.08
CA LEU A 38 6.36 -6.84 5.48
C LEU A 38 7.72 -6.46 6.08
N VAL A 39 7.76 -5.32 6.76
CA VAL A 39 8.95 -4.81 7.45
C VAL A 39 8.55 -4.52 8.89
N GLN A 40 9.12 -5.25 9.85
CA GLN A 40 8.88 -5.00 11.27
C GLN A 40 9.58 -3.71 11.70
N VAL A 41 8.84 -2.79 12.31
CA VAL A 41 9.36 -1.49 12.80
C VAL A 41 9.26 -1.35 14.33
N ARG A 42 8.48 -2.22 14.98
CA ARG A 42 8.41 -2.43 16.43
C ARG A 42 8.04 -3.90 16.71
N PRO A 43 8.19 -4.41 17.94
CA PRO A 43 7.81 -5.78 18.28
C PRO A 43 6.39 -6.16 17.83
N ASP A 44 5.48 -5.20 17.82
CA ASP A 44 4.04 -5.32 17.55
C ASP A 44 3.56 -4.54 16.31
N ILE A 45 4.47 -3.90 15.54
CA ILE A 45 4.09 -3.09 14.36
C ILE A 45 4.93 -3.48 13.15
N TRP A 46 4.22 -3.77 12.05
CA TRP A 46 4.78 -4.00 10.74
C TRP A 46 4.26 -2.99 9.73
N VAL A 47 5.08 -2.68 8.74
CA VAL A 47 4.73 -1.89 7.58
C VAL A 47 4.68 -2.80 6.35
N ALA A 48 3.56 -2.78 5.64
CA ALA A 48 3.38 -3.49 4.38
C ALA A 48 3.68 -2.59 3.18
N ASN A 49 4.81 -2.85 2.51
CA ASN A 49 5.11 -2.27 1.21
C ASN A 49 4.40 -3.09 0.12
N MET A 50 3.41 -2.49 -0.56
CA MET A 50 2.63 -3.15 -1.61
C MET A 50 2.95 -2.58 -3.00
N ILE A 51 3.23 -3.45 -3.98
CA ILE A 51 3.47 -3.05 -5.37
C ILE A 51 2.15 -3.10 -6.16
N GLY A 52 1.26 -2.14 -5.89
CA GLY A 52 -0.07 -2.05 -6.50
C GLY A 52 -0.18 -1.17 -7.75
N GLN A 53 0.93 -0.58 -8.23
CA GLN A 53 0.91 0.36 -9.35
C GLN A 53 2.06 0.10 -10.33
N HIS A 54 1.79 0.35 -11.62
CA HIS A 54 2.80 0.29 -12.67
C HIS A 54 3.30 1.70 -12.98
N GLY A 55 4.54 1.99 -12.59
CA GLY A 55 5.14 3.32 -12.73
C GLY A 55 4.65 4.33 -11.68
N VAL A 56 5.09 5.59 -11.83
CA VAL A 56 4.77 6.71 -10.91
C VAL A 56 3.97 7.80 -11.61
N LYS A 57 3.88 7.76 -12.94
CA LYS A 57 3.12 8.70 -13.78
C LYS A 57 2.25 7.90 -14.76
N PRO A 58 1.06 8.41 -15.14
CA PRO A 58 0.31 7.82 -16.24
C PRO A 58 1.19 7.81 -17.50
N GLY A 59 1.34 6.65 -18.14
CA GLY A 59 1.86 6.61 -19.50
C GLY A 59 0.82 7.21 -20.45
N ARG A 60 1.26 7.96 -21.49
CA ARG A 60 0.36 8.60 -22.48
C ARG A 60 -0.68 7.64 -23.09
N SER A 61 -0.47 6.32 -23.01
CA SER A 61 -1.30 5.27 -23.59
C SER A 61 -1.72 4.15 -22.61
N SER A 62 -1.35 4.21 -21.32
CA SER A 62 -1.47 3.05 -20.40
C SER A 62 -2.50 3.18 -19.28
N GLY A 63 -3.35 4.22 -19.32
CA GLY A 63 -4.31 4.52 -18.27
C GLY A 63 -3.68 4.96 -16.93
N PRO A 64 -4.49 5.14 -15.87
CA PRO A 64 -4.01 5.53 -14.54
C PRO A 64 -2.99 4.51 -14.01
N PRO A 65 -1.95 4.91 -13.23
CA PRO A 65 -0.90 4.00 -12.74
C PRO A 65 -1.38 2.83 -11.89
N ILE A 66 -2.54 2.97 -11.22
CA ILE A 66 -3.09 1.91 -10.38
C ILE A 66 -3.43 0.66 -11.20
N ARG A 67 -3.19 -0.51 -10.64
CA ARG A 67 -3.58 -1.81 -11.21
C ARG A 67 -4.40 -2.53 -10.16
N TYR A 68 -5.72 -2.55 -10.32
CA TYR A 68 -6.63 -3.11 -9.30
C TYR A 68 -6.31 -4.58 -9.02
N GLU A 69 -5.97 -5.35 -10.04
CA GLU A 69 -5.57 -6.75 -9.93
C GLU A 69 -4.28 -6.91 -9.11
N ALA A 70 -3.35 -5.95 -9.23
CA ALA A 70 -2.13 -5.94 -8.43
C ALA A 70 -2.42 -5.57 -6.97
N VAL A 71 -3.31 -4.60 -6.72
CA VAL A 71 -3.74 -4.25 -5.36
C VAL A 71 -4.42 -5.44 -4.70
N GLU A 72 -5.33 -6.12 -5.40
CA GLU A 72 -6.01 -7.32 -4.91
C GLU A 72 -5.01 -8.42 -4.55
N GLN A 73 -4.01 -8.69 -5.40
CA GLN A 73 -2.96 -9.64 -5.10
C GLN A 73 -2.14 -9.25 -3.87
N CYS A 74 -1.83 -7.96 -3.71
CA CYS A 74 -1.11 -7.47 -2.54
C CYS A 74 -1.92 -7.69 -1.26
N LEU A 75 -3.22 -7.38 -1.28
CA LEU A 75 -4.13 -7.57 -0.15
C LEU A 75 -4.31 -9.05 0.20
N ARG A 76 -4.42 -9.92 -0.81
CA ARG A 76 -4.48 -11.39 -0.61
C ARG A 76 -3.21 -11.91 0.05
N ARG A 77 -2.03 -11.45 -0.38
CA ARG A 77 -0.75 -11.83 0.25
C ARG A 77 -0.65 -11.30 1.68
N LEU A 78 -1.07 -10.05 1.90
CA LEU A 78 -1.09 -9.45 3.23
C LEU A 78 -1.96 -10.26 4.18
N ALA A 79 -3.18 -10.63 3.76
CA ALA A 79 -4.10 -11.45 4.54
C ALA A 79 -3.45 -12.76 4.99
N ALA A 80 -2.80 -13.48 4.05
CA ALA A 80 -2.11 -14.72 4.36
C ALA A 80 -0.92 -14.53 5.33
N GLN A 81 -0.22 -13.39 5.24
CA GLN A 81 0.92 -13.10 6.12
C GLN A 81 0.52 -12.69 7.54
N VAL A 82 -0.70 -12.17 7.73
CA VAL A 82 -1.16 -11.66 9.03
C VAL A 82 -2.24 -12.52 9.68
N ALA A 83 -2.73 -13.56 9.01
CA ALA A 83 -3.79 -14.44 9.51
C ALA A 83 -3.46 -15.04 10.88
N ASP A 84 -2.20 -15.44 11.09
CA ASP A 84 -1.75 -16.08 12.33
C ASP A 84 -1.29 -15.08 13.40
N LEU A 85 -1.34 -13.77 13.12
CA LEU A 85 -0.79 -12.73 13.99
C LEU A 85 -1.85 -12.02 14.85
N GLU A 86 -3.14 -12.38 14.71
CA GLU A 86 -4.28 -11.64 15.28
C GLU A 86 -4.20 -10.12 15.02
N ALA A 87 -3.57 -9.74 13.90
CA ALA A 87 -3.23 -8.36 13.63
C ALA A 87 -4.42 -7.56 13.10
N THR A 88 -4.44 -6.27 13.42
CA THR A 88 -5.33 -5.30 12.77
C THR A 88 -4.59 -4.59 11.64
N VAL A 89 -5.29 -4.26 10.56
CA VAL A 89 -4.72 -3.55 9.41
C VAL A 89 -5.12 -2.09 9.45
N HIS A 90 -4.13 -1.22 9.35
CA HIS A 90 -4.26 0.23 9.40
C HIS A 90 -3.72 0.82 8.09
N MET A 91 -4.54 1.58 7.36
CA MET A 91 -4.11 2.14 6.07
C MET A 91 -4.71 3.53 5.81
N PRO A 92 -4.00 4.42 5.09
CA PRO A 92 -4.66 5.59 4.51
C PRO A 92 -5.66 5.15 3.42
N ARG A 93 -6.45 6.08 2.89
CA ARG A 93 -7.25 5.84 1.67
C ARG A 93 -6.34 5.53 0.46
N ILE A 94 -5.92 4.28 0.31
CA ILE A 94 -4.96 3.83 -0.72
C ILE A 94 -5.55 3.87 -2.12
N GLY A 95 -4.70 4.02 -3.13
CA GLY A 95 -5.11 4.01 -4.54
C GLY A 95 -5.87 5.26 -5.00
N CYS A 96 -6.32 6.10 -4.07
CA CYS A 96 -6.96 7.38 -4.33
C CYS A 96 -5.94 8.51 -4.16
N GLY A 97 -5.72 9.31 -5.21
CA GLY A 97 -4.70 10.37 -5.21
C GLY A 97 -3.94 10.40 -6.54
N LEU A 98 -2.61 10.62 -6.49
CA LEU A 98 -1.75 10.75 -7.68
C LEU A 98 -1.81 9.55 -8.65
N ALA A 99 -2.23 8.38 -8.18
CA ALA A 99 -2.40 7.17 -8.99
C ALA A 99 -3.74 7.10 -9.75
N GLY A 100 -4.67 8.03 -9.50
CA GLY A 100 -5.93 8.16 -10.23
C GLY A 100 -6.94 7.02 -10.04
N GLY A 101 -6.78 6.19 -9.01
CA GLY A 101 -7.72 5.13 -8.67
C GLY A 101 -8.99 5.67 -8.01
N ARG A 102 -10.08 4.92 -8.15
CA ARG A 102 -11.37 5.25 -7.56
C ARG A 102 -11.58 4.41 -6.29
N TRP A 103 -12.05 5.06 -5.23
CA TRP A 103 -12.27 4.39 -3.94
C TRP A 103 -13.30 3.28 -4.03
N ASP A 104 -14.37 3.50 -4.80
CA ASP A 104 -15.43 2.52 -5.06
C ASP A 104 -14.96 1.23 -5.75
N ARG A 105 -13.73 1.20 -6.27
CA ARG A 105 -13.06 0.01 -6.80
C ARG A 105 -12.06 -0.60 -5.81
N ILE A 106 -11.51 0.19 -4.90
CA ILE A 106 -10.53 -0.26 -3.90
C ILE A 106 -11.21 -0.83 -2.66
N GLU A 107 -12.24 -0.17 -2.18
CA GLU A 107 -12.98 -0.57 -0.98
C GLU A 107 -13.51 -2.01 -1.07
N PRO A 108 -14.15 -2.46 -2.18
CA PRO A 108 -14.57 -3.85 -2.32
C PRO A 108 -13.41 -4.86 -2.27
N LEU A 109 -12.21 -4.49 -2.73
CA LEU A 109 -11.03 -5.35 -2.65
C LEU A 109 -10.54 -5.49 -1.21
N ILE A 110 -10.58 -4.40 -0.43
CA ILE A 110 -10.22 -4.42 0.99
C ILE A 110 -11.23 -5.29 1.76
N VAL A 111 -12.52 -5.08 1.53
CA VAL A 111 -13.60 -5.85 2.17
C VAL A 111 -13.43 -7.34 1.88
N SER A 112 -13.35 -7.72 0.60
CA SER A 112 -13.28 -9.14 0.21
C SER A 112 -11.98 -9.85 0.62
N ARG A 113 -10.86 -9.13 0.73
CA ARG A 113 -9.55 -9.74 1.00
C ARG A 113 -9.10 -9.64 2.45
N LEU A 114 -9.64 -8.73 3.24
CA LEU A 114 -9.25 -8.54 4.65
C LEU A 114 -10.45 -8.66 5.59
N THR A 115 -11.50 -7.87 5.38
CA THR A 115 -12.62 -7.78 6.33
C THR A 115 -13.48 -9.05 6.36
N GLU A 116 -13.86 -9.60 5.19
CA GLU A 116 -14.65 -10.84 5.10
C GLU A 116 -13.93 -12.05 5.73
N PRO A 117 -12.60 -12.21 5.56
CA PRO A 117 -11.80 -13.18 6.33
C PRO A 117 -11.67 -12.92 7.83
N GLY A 118 -12.21 -11.81 8.35
CA GLY A 118 -12.20 -11.49 9.78
C GLY A 118 -11.03 -10.62 10.25
N ILE A 119 -10.22 -10.06 9.34
CA ILE A 119 -9.11 -9.16 9.70
C ILE A 119 -9.67 -7.74 9.91
N PRO A 120 -9.59 -7.16 11.11
CA PRO A 120 -10.11 -5.82 11.35
C PRO A 120 -9.31 -4.77 10.57
N VAL A 121 -10.02 -3.89 9.84
CA VAL A 121 -9.41 -2.83 9.03
C VAL A 121 -9.86 -1.46 9.51
N THR A 122 -8.91 -0.53 9.68
CA THR A 122 -9.18 0.90 9.87
C THR A 122 -8.60 1.70 8.70
N VAL A 123 -9.45 2.47 8.03
CA VAL A 123 -9.05 3.40 6.96
C VAL A 123 -9.01 4.82 7.50
N TYR A 124 -7.86 5.49 7.34
CA TYR A 124 -7.66 6.88 7.73
C TYR A 124 -7.84 7.80 6.52
N ASP A 125 -8.76 8.76 6.64
CA ASP A 125 -8.88 9.86 5.70
C ASP A 125 -8.02 11.03 6.19
N MET A 126 -6.93 11.30 5.48
CA MET A 126 -6.09 12.46 5.76
C MET A 126 -6.67 13.60 4.92
N GLY A 127 -7.52 14.43 5.51
CA GLY A 127 -8.04 15.62 4.83
C GLY A 127 -6.90 16.47 4.24
N ASP A 128 -7.18 17.15 3.12
CA ASP A 128 -6.19 17.98 2.43
C ASP A 128 -5.56 18.99 3.39
N ALA A 129 -4.33 18.73 3.83
CA ALA A 129 -3.49 19.71 4.49
C ALA A 129 -3.01 20.72 3.43
N GLY A 130 -3.91 21.59 2.95
CA GLY A 130 -3.56 22.63 1.98
C GLY A 130 -4.68 23.18 1.11
N ALA A 131 -5.78 23.65 1.70
CA ALA A 131 -6.61 24.69 1.09
C ALA A 131 -6.88 25.80 2.11
N SER A 132 -5.81 26.47 2.55
CA SER A 132 -5.96 27.83 3.08
C SER A 132 -6.00 28.76 1.87
N THR A 133 -7.21 28.95 1.34
CA THR A 133 -7.50 30.11 0.51
C THR A 133 -7.55 31.31 1.45
N ARG A 134 -6.60 32.24 1.29
CA ARG A 134 -6.88 33.65 1.59
C ARG A 134 -7.56 34.26 0.39
#